data_AF-A0A0G0ZWP5-F1
#
_entry.id   AF-A0A0G0ZWP5-F1
#
_cell.length_a   1.000
_cell.length_b   1.000
_cell.length_c   1.000
_cell.angle_alpha   90.00
_cell.angle_beta   90.00
_cell.angle_gamma   90.00
#
_symmetry.space_group_name_H-M   'P 1'
#
loop_
_entity.id
_entity.type
_entity.pdbx_description
1 polymer ?
#
loop_
_entity_poly.entity_id
_entity_poly.type
_entity_poly.pdbx_seq_one_letter_code
_entity_poly.pdbx_strand_id
1 'polypeptide(L)'
;MQNLALKMPKAFDWPKVGEVVEGRVMKKSAKNLYIDLGIWGIGIVYGIEFINAQDIIKNLKIGTSVFAKIVEVQNESGFRELSLAEAKAQKSWDLIRELKKTNQAITTKILSVNRGGLIVEISGIAGFLPVSQLASEHYPRVEGGDKNKILEELSKFVGLEFKIRVLDFDVKENKLIVSERAAEEEHLKRAIERYKIGDIISGSVSGVVDWGVFVKWPSSAKAMEGKPMEEEMLEGLIHISELDWQLVENPADLVKVGDEVAAQIIDITNDRISLSLKRLKIDPWKTASELLEKGMLIEGLVKKFNPYGAFVEIVCHPNECLQGLCHISEFGSDEKMNAALEVGKKYQFKILAFVPEEHRMSLGVL
;
A
#
# COMPACT_ATOMS: atom_id res chain seq x y z
N MET A 1 57.90 9.33 33.12
CA MET A 1 57.34 8.67 31.93
C MET A 1 56.72 7.35 32.39
N GLN A 2 55.50 7.36 32.93
CA GLN A 2 54.24 7.30 32.18
C GLN A 2 54.23 6.13 31.19
N ASN A 3 53.23 5.25 31.35
CA ASN A 3 52.78 4.21 30.42
C ASN A 3 53.37 2.81 30.61
N LEU A 4 53.07 2.18 31.73
CA LEU A 4 52.90 0.72 31.82
C LEU A 4 51.68 0.34 32.70
N ALA A 5 50.60 1.13 32.58
CA ALA A 5 49.26 0.66 32.96
C ALA A 5 48.78 -0.32 31.88
N LEU A 6 49.34 -1.53 31.91
CA LEU A 6 48.84 -2.66 31.16
C LEU A 6 47.37 -2.88 31.55
N LYS A 7 46.52 -2.67 30.55
CA LYS A 7 45.17 -3.21 30.38
C LYS A 7 44.92 -4.47 31.22
N MET A 8 44.45 -4.30 32.46
CA MET A 8 43.64 -5.32 33.09
C MET A 8 42.32 -5.33 32.34
N PRO A 9 41.87 -6.48 31.78
CA PRO A 9 40.53 -6.55 31.22
C PRO A 9 39.55 -6.15 32.32
N LYS A 10 38.64 -5.23 31.97
CA LYS A 10 37.62 -4.70 32.87
C LYS A 10 36.97 -5.85 33.67
N ALA A 11 37.06 -5.71 34.99
CA ALA A 11 36.19 -6.25 36.01
C ALA A 11 35.70 -7.70 35.82
N PHE A 12 36.15 -8.56 36.73
CA PHE A 12 35.52 -9.84 37.06
C PHE A 12 34.18 -9.56 37.78
N ASP A 13 33.25 -8.89 37.10
CA ASP A 13 31.93 -8.59 37.66
C ASP A 13 31.09 -9.86 37.63
N TRP A 14 30.67 -10.29 38.81
CA TRP A 14 29.72 -11.38 38.95
C TRP A 14 28.39 -10.92 38.36
N PRO A 15 27.78 -11.69 37.44
CA PRO A 15 26.57 -11.25 36.80
C PRO A 15 25.45 -11.18 37.85
N LYS A 16 24.73 -10.05 37.83
CA LYS A 16 23.74 -9.70 38.85
C LYS A 16 22.42 -10.41 38.59
N VAL A 17 21.59 -10.51 39.63
CA VAL A 17 20.18 -10.92 39.45
C VAL A 17 19.55 -10.05 38.38
N GLY A 18 18.95 -10.67 37.38
CA GLY A 18 18.31 -10.01 36.26
C GLY A 18 19.12 -9.94 34.98
N GLU A 19 20.42 -10.29 35.00
CA GLU A 19 21.25 -10.28 33.78
C GLU A 19 21.08 -11.56 32.95
N VAL A 20 21.10 -11.38 31.63
CA VAL A 20 21.05 -12.48 30.66
C VAL A 20 22.47 -12.96 30.39
N VAL A 21 22.74 -14.22 30.69
CA VAL A 21 24.01 -14.90 30.46
C VAL A 21 23.87 -15.95 29.38
N GLU A 22 24.94 -16.15 28.63
CA GLU A 22 25.04 -17.26 27.67
C GLU A 22 25.61 -18.50 28.36
N GLY A 23 25.04 -19.66 28.09
CA GLY A 23 25.49 -20.91 28.66
C GLY A 23 25.19 -22.11 27.78
N ARG A 24 25.95 -23.18 27.98
CA ARG A 24 25.83 -24.40 27.20
C ARG A 24 25.06 -25.46 27.95
N VAL A 25 24.07 -26.09 27.31
CA VAL A 25 23.29 -27.16 27.96
C VAL A 25 24.22 -28.35 28.25
N MET A 26 24.49 -28.62 29.53
CA MET A 26 25.32 -29.77 29.95
C MET A 26 24.49 -31.02 30.12
N LYS A 27 23.41 -30.93 30.88
CA LYS A 27 22.61 -32.10 31.27
C LYS A 27 21.15 -31.74 31.38
N LYS A 28 20.31 -32.56 30.75
CA LYS A 28 18.85 -32.49 30.83
C LYS A 28 18.34 -33.63 31.70
N SER A 29 17.52 -33.32 32.68
CA SER A 29 16.82 -34.29 33.54
C SER A 29 15.31 -34.00 33.53
N ALA A 30 14.49 -34.90 34.07
CA ALA A 30 13.03 -34.80 33.98
C ALA A 30 12.42 -33.56 34.67
N LYS A 31 13.11 -32.98 35.65
CA LYS A 31 12.66 -31.80 36.41
C LYS A 31 13.71 -30.67 36.52
N ASN A 32 14.94 -30.93 36.06
CA ASN A 32 16.06 -30.03 36.21
C ASN A 32 16.84 -29.96 34.89
N LEU A 33 17.31 -28.78 34.51
CA LEU A 33 18.26 -28.58 33.41
C LEU A 33 19.51 -27.91 33.95
N TYR A 34 20.68 -28.47 33.65
CA TYR A 34 21.97 -27.91 34.01
C TYR A 34 22.60 -27.23 32.80
N ILE A 35 22.94 -25.96 32.97
CA ILE A 35 23.56 -25.11 31.96
C ILE A 35 24.93 -24.69 32.49
N ASP A 36 25.96 -24.91 31.69
CA ASP A 36 27.31 -24.46 31.97
C ASP A 36 27.45 -22.99 31.55
N LEU A 37 27.73 -22.12 32.52
CA LEU A 37 27.96 -20.68 32.31
C LEU A 37 29.46 -20.36 32.22
N GLY A 38 30.32 -21.38 32.07
CA GLY A 38 31.76 -21.23 31.95
C GLY A 38 32.40 -20.69 33.23
N ILE A 39 32.99 -19.49 33.15
CA ILE A 39 33.68 -18.82 34.27
C ILE A 39 32.75 -18.48 35.45
N TRP A 40 31.45 -18.53 35.22
CA TRP A 40 30.42 -18.20 36.19
C TRP A 40 29.81 -19.44 36.88
N GLY A 41 30.28 -20.64 36.56
CA GLY A 41 29.86 -21.88 37.19
C GLY A 41 28.65 -22.54 36.52
N ILE A 42 27.94 -23.38 37.26
CA ILE A 42 26.81 -24.18 36.73
C ILE A 42 25.50 -23.54 37.17
N GLY A 43 24.65 -23.23 36.20
CA GLY A 43 23.28 -22.82 36.42
C GLY A 43 22.31 -23.99 36.34
N ILE A 44 21.22 -23.89 37.08
CA ILE A 44 20.15 -24.88 37.15
C ILE A 44 18.81 -24.19 36.82
N VAL A 45 18.03 -24.80 35.93
CA VAL A 45 16.62 -24.48 35.69
C VAL A 45 15.80 -25.56 36.35
N TYR A 46 14.95 -25.22 37.31
CA TYR A 46 14.11 -26.18 38.04
C TYR A 46 12.74 -25.57 38.37
N GLY A 47 11.84 -26.36 38.96
CA GLY A 47 10.56 -25.86 39.48
C GLY A 47 9.65 -25.25 38.39
N ILE A 48 9.14 -24.04 38.67
CA ILE A 48 8.20 -23.32 37.78
C ILE A 48 8.88 -22.92 36.46
N GLU A 49 10.18 -22.66 36.49
CA GLU A 49 10.94 -22.22 35.31
C GLU A 49 11.13 -23.35 34.30
N PHE A 50 11.29 -24.58 34.79
CA PHE A 50 11.34 -25.77 33.95
C PHE A 50 10.00 -26.03 33.26
N ILE A 51 8.88 -25.77 33.95
CA ILE A 51 7.52 -25.92 33.40
C ILE A 51 7.28 -24.86 32.33
N ASN A 52 7.59 -23.59 32.61
CA ASN A 52 7.43 -22.50 31.65
C ASN A 52 8.33 -22.66 30.41
N ALA A 53 9.49 -23.30 30.56
CA ALA A 53 10.40 -23.58 29.46
C ALA A 53 10.22 -24.98 28.86
N GLN A 54 9.17 -25.75 29.21
CA GLN A 54 9.05 -27.16 28.82
C GLN A 54 9.08 -27.38 27.30
N ASP A 55 8.42 -26.51 26.53
CA ASP A 55 8.41 -26.58 25.06
C ASP A 55 9.77 -26.23 24.44
N ILE A 56 10.52 -25.33 25.08
CA ILE A 56 11.88 -24.94 24.68
C ILE A 56 12.84 -26.08 25.00
N ILE A 57 12.72 -26.66 26.20
CA ILE A 57 13.54 -27.75 26.70
C ILE A 57 13.33 -29.00 25.86
N LYS A 58 12.11 -29.28 25.38
CA LYS A 58 11.84 -30.40 24.45
C LYS A 58 12.65 -30.29 23.16
N ASN A 59 12.77 -29.09 22.60
CA ASN A 59 13.49 -28.83 21.35
C ASN A 59 15.01 -28.61 21.53
N LEU A 60 15.50 -28.48 22.77
CA LEU A 60 16.91 -28.28 23.07
C LEU A 60 17.71 -29.60 23.08
N LYS A 61 18.84 -29.58 22.36
CA LYS A 61 19.84 -30.66 22.37
C LYS A 61 20.93 -30.37 23.41
N ILE A 62 21.54 -31.43 23.93
CA ILE A 62 22.70 -31.32 24.83
C ILE A 62 23.85 -30.71 24.03
N GLY A 63 24.52 -29.71 24.60
CA GLY A 63 25.62 -28.99 23.96
C GLY A 63 25.21 -27.76 23.16
N THR A 64 23.91 -27.42 23.07
CA THR A 64 23.45 -26.18 22.43
C THR A 64 23.72 -24.97 23.34
N SER A 65 24.14 -23.84 22.75
CA SER A 65 24.23 -22.57 23.47
C SER A 65 22.84 -21.98 23.64
N VAL A 66 22.52 -21.58 24.87
CA VAL A 66 21.25 -20.97 25.27
C VAL A 66 21.52 -19.73 26.10
N PHE A 67 20.61 -18.77 26.00
CA PHE A 67 20.63 -17.60 26.84
C PHE A 67 19.66 -17.83 27.99
N ALA A 68 20.11 -17.57 29.21
CA ALA A 68 19.29 -17.70 30.40
C ALA A 68 19.53 -16.49 31.30
N LYS A 69 18.47 -16.03 31.96
CA LYS A 69 18.53 -14.89 32.87
C LYS A 69 18.76 -15.40 34.28
N ILE A 70 19.65 -14.76 35.03
CA ILE A 70 19.92 -15.14 36.42
C ILE A 70 18.76 -14.66 37.29
N VAL A 71 17.97 -15.59 37.81
CA VAL A 71 16.91 -15.30 38.79
C VAL A 71 17.52 -15.25 40.19
N GLU A 72 18.44 -16.18 40.47
CA GLU A 72 19.08 -16.27 41.78
C GLU A 72 20.58 -16.55 41.64
N VAL A 73 21.37 -15.80 42.41
CA VAL A 73 22.83 -15.75 42.28
C VAL A 73 23.49 -16.99 42.88
N GLN A 74 22.86 -17.61 43.88
CA GLN A 74 23.36 -18.80 44.57
C GLN A 74 22.26 -19.42 45.46
N ASN A 75 21.81 -20.62 45.10
CA ASN A 75 20.87 -21.37 45.94
C ASN A 75 21.65 -22.19 46.98
N GLU A 76 20.96 -22.83 47.93
CA GLU A 76 21.57 -23.62 49.03
C GLU A 76 22.54 -24.73 48.56
N SER A 77 22.43 -25.16 47.30
CA SER A 77 23.31 -26.16 46.67
C SER A 77 24.51 -25.57 45.90
N GLY A 78 24.70 -24.24 45.91
CA GLY A 78 25.78 -23.56 45.20
C GLY A 78 25.56 -23.36 43.69
N PHE A 79 24.39 -23.75 43.16
CA PHE A 79 24.01 -23.54 41.76
C PHE A 79 23.24 -22.22 41.58
N ARG A 80 23.31 -21.65 40.37
CA ARG A 80 22.59 -20.42 40.02
C ARG A 80 21.24 -20.72 39.38
N GLU A 81 20.17 -20.08 39.82
CA GLU A 81 18.86 -20.28 39.21
C GLU A 81 18.73 -19.48 37.91
N LEU A 82 18.29 -20.14 36.86
CA LEU A 82 18.30 -19.64 35.50
C LEU A 82 16.94 -19.75 34.82
N SER A 83 16.49 -18.64 34.23
CA SER A 83 15.27 -18.59 33.44
C SER A 83 15.56 -18.55 31.95
N LEU A 84 15.24 -19.65 31.27
CA LEU A 84 15.26 -19.72 29.81
C LEU A 84 14.11 -18.93 29.19
N ALA A 85 12.94 -18.93 29.85
CA ALA A 85 11.73 -18.28 29.35
C ALA A 85 11.88 -16.75 29.39
N GLU A 86 12.37 -16.20 30.51
CA GLU A 86 12.56 -14.75 30.62
C GLU A 86 13.66 -14.22 29.69
N ALA A 87 14.76 -14.96 29.52
CA ALA A 87 15.83 -14.55 28.61
C ALA A 87 15.36 -14.47 27.15
N LYS A 88 14.54 -15.44 26.72
CA LYS A 88 13.92 -15.41 25.40
C LYS A 88 12.97 -14.23 25.27
N ALA A 89 12.09 -14.02 26.25
CA ALA A 89 11.14 -12.91 26.24
C ALA A 89 11.85 -11.55 26.13
N GLN A 90 12.93 -11.34 26.90
CA GLN A 90 13.68 -10.09 26.88
C GLN A 90 14.35 -9.84 25.52
N LYS A 91 14.96 -10.86 24.91
CA LYS A 91 15.51 -10.74 23.54
C LYS A 91 14.43 -10.45 22.51
N SER A 92 13.28 -11.09 22.62
CA SER A 92 12.16 -10.83 21.71
C SER A 92 11.65 -9.40 21.84
N TRP A 93 11.62 -8.83 23.05
CA TRP A 93 11.30 -7.41 23.25
C TRP A 93 12.35 -6.46 22.69
N ASP A 94 13.64 -6.79 22.81
CA ASP A 94 14.71 -6.00 22.22
C ASP A 94 14.63 -6.00 20.69
N LEU A 95 14.35 -7.16 20.07
CA LEU A 95 14.08 -7.28 18.64
C LEU A 95 12.88 -6.43 18.23
N ILE A 96 11.74 -6.52 18.94
CA ILE A 96 10.55 -5.71 18.66
C ILE A 96 10.87 -4.21 18.75
N ARG A 97 11.71 -3.80 19.71
CA ARG A 97 12.15 -2.41 19.85
C ARG A 97 13.00 -1.97 18.66
N GLU A 98 13.88 -2.82 18.17
CA GLU A 98 14.65 -2.57 16.95
C GLU A 98 13.74 -2.47 15.73
N LEU A 99 12.78 -3.39 15.60
CA LEU A 99 11.82 -3.44 14.50
C LEU A 99 10.91 -2.19 14.46
N LYS A 100 10.52 -1.66 15.63
CA LYS A 100 9.81 -0.36 15.71
C LYS A 100 10.70 0.80 15.27
N LYS A 101 12.01 0.76 15.56
CA LYS A 101 12.96 1.80 15.12
C LYS A 101 13.24 1.74 13.61
N THR A 102 13.34 0.54 13.05
CA THR A 102 13.61 0.33 11.62
C THR A 102 12.36 0.37 10.76
N ASN A 103 11.16 0.42 11.37
CA ASN A 103 9.86 0.33 10.70
C ASN A 103 9.73 -0.90 9.78
N GLN A 104 10.45 -1.98 10.07
CA GLN A 104 10.50 -3.12 9.18
C GLN A 104 9.26 -4.02 9.33
N ALA A 105 8.71 -4.45 8.20
CA ALA A 105 7.64 -5.45 8.14
C ALA A 105 8.18 -6.86 8.44
N ILE A 106 7.40 -7.66 9.16
CA ILE A 106 7.77 -9.01 9.59
C ILE A 106 6.65 -9.98 9.20
N THR A 107 7.04 -11.14 8.67
CA THR A 107 6.11 -12.24 8.41
C THR A 107 5.85 -13.03 9.69
N THR A 108 4.58 -13.18 10.06
CA THR A 108 4.17 -13.83 11.32
C THR A 108 2.94 -14.68 11.10
N LYS A 109 2.76 -15.72 11.94
CA LYS A 109 1.61 -16.62 11.87
C LYS A 109 0.49 -16.15 12.78
N ILE A 110 -0.74 -16.32 12.33
CA ILE A 110 -1.92 -16.13 13.16
C ILE A 110 -2.13 -17.38 14.00
N LEU A 111 -2.12 -17.21 15.32
CA LEU A 111 -2.41 -18.28 16.28
C LEU A 111 -3.91 -18.46 16.47
N SER A 112 -4.65 -17.36 16.61
CA SER A 112 -6.07 -17.41 16.92
C SER A 112 -6.78 -16.12 16.55
N VAL A 113 -8.11 -16.15 16.57
CA VAL A 113 -8.99 -15.03 16.24
C VAL A 113 -9.87 -14.71 17.44
N ASN A 114 -10.09 -13.43 17.69
CA ASN A 114 -11.10 -12.97 18.62
C ASN A 114 -12.13 -12.08 17.90
N ARG A 115 -13.19 -11.67 18.62
CA ARG A 115 -14.29 -10.86 18.06
C ARG A 115 -13.87 -9.47 17.55
N GLY A 116 -12.63 -9.04 17.79
CA GLY A 116 -12.14 -7.70 17.46
C GLY A 116 -10.84 -7.68 16.65
N GLY A 117 -10.27 -8.83 16.30
CA GLY A 117 -8.98 -8.91 15.61
C GLY A 117 -8.34 -10.29 15.63
N LEU A 118 -7.14 -10.35 15.07
CA LEU A 118 -6.30 -11.54 14.95
C LEU A 118 -5.21 -11.51 16.01
N ILE A 119 -4.94 -12.65 16.63
CA ILE A 119 -3.82 -12.84 17.55
C ILE A 119 -2.68 -13.48 16.75
N VAL A 120 -1.59 -12.75 16.65
CA VAL A 120 -0.37 -13.14 15.93
C VAL A 120 0.74 -13.47 16.91
N GLU A 121 1.74 -14.22 16.48
CA GLU A 121 2.95 -14.45 17.28
C GLU A 121 4.19 -13.88 16.57
N ILE A 122 4.88 -12.96 17.24
CA ILE A 122 6.16 -12.42 16.77
C ILE A 122 7.25 -12.85 17.73
N SER A 123 8.16 -13.71 17.27
CA SER A 123 9.34 -14.15 18.04
C SER A 123 9.02 -14.71 19.45
N GLY A 124 7.86 -15.32 19.66
CA GLY A 124 7.44 -15.84 20.97
C GLY A 124 6.58 -14.89 21.81
N ILE A 125 6.23 -13.71 21.29
CA ILE A 125 5.36 -12.73 21.95
C ILE A 125 4.02 -12.69 21.20
N ALA A 126 2.93 -12.76 21.96
CA ALA A 126 1.58 -12.60 21.41
C ALA A 126 1.32 -11.13 21.06
N GLY A 127 0.93 -10.89 19.80
CA GLY A 127 0.47 -9.62 19.29
C GLY A 127 -1.00 -9.65 18.89
N PHE A 128 -1.60 -8.48 18.86
CA PHE A 128 -2.98 -8.24 18.49
C PHE A 128 -3.04 -7.33 17.26
N LEU A 129 -3.67 -7.84 16.21
CA LEU A 129 -3.96 -7.15 14.97
C LEU A 129 -5.46 -6.80 14.95
N PRO A 130 -5.86 -5.56 15.27
CA PRO A 130 -7.26 -5.16 15.23
C PRO A 130 -7.80 -5.17 13.79
N VAL A 131 -9.09 -5.47 13.62
CA VAL A 131 -9.73 -5.56 12.29
C VAL A 131 -9.61 -4.26 11.48
N SER A 132 -9.58 -3.11 12.15
CA SER A 132 -9.39 -1.79 11.49
C SER A 132 -7.99 -1.57 10.92
N GLN A 133 -7.04 -2.47 11.21
CA GLN A 133 -5.65 -2.41 10.75
C GLN A 133 -5.31 -3.56 9.79
N LEU A 134 -6.32 -4.33 9.36
CA LEU A 134 -6.22 -5.29 8.26
C LEU A 134 -6.23 -4.57 6.92
N ALA A 135 -5.64 -5.21 5.90
CA ALA A 135 -5.72 -4.79 4.52
C ALA A 135 -7.17 -4.78 4.00
N SER A 136 -7.44 -3.95 2.98
CA SER A 136 -8.77 -3.85 2.35
C SER A 136 -9.28 -5.16 1.74
N GLU A 137 -8.36 -6.10 1.47
CA GLU A 137 -8.63 -7.44 0.93
C GLU A 137 -9.06 -8.44 2.01
N HIS A 138 -8.50 -8.31 3.22
CA HIS A 138 -8.80 -9.18 4.37
C HIS A 138 -9.86 -8.57 5.30
N TYR A 139 -10.39 -7.40 4.96
CA TYR A 139 -11.45 -6.76 5.72
C TYR A 139 -12.78 -7.50 5.51
N PRO A 140 -13.42 -8.02 6.58
CA PRO A 140 -14.68 -8.77 6.47
C PRO A 140 -15.82 -7.83 6.06
N ARG A 141 -16.25 -7.91 4.79
CA ARG A 141 -17.36 -7.12 4.23
C ARG A 141 -18.70 -7.78 4.53
N VAL A 142 -19.06 -7.84 5.80
CA VAL A 142 -20.36 -8.36 6.23
C VAL A 142 -21.40 -7.24 6.37
N GLU A 143 -22.50 -7.35 5.63
CA GLU A 143 -23.67 -6.50 5.84
C GLU A 143 -24.24 -6.74 7.24
N GLY A 144 -24.41 -5.67 8.03
CA GLY A 144 -25.08 -5.71 9.33
C GLY A 144 -24.18 -5.89 10.57
N GLY A 145 -22.85 -6.03 10.42
CA GLY A 145 -21.93 -6.05 11.58
C GLY A 145 -22.12 -7.26 12.51
N ASP A 146 -22.67 -8.37 11.99
CA ASP A 146 -22.88 -9.60 12.75
C ASP A 146 -21.54 -10.18 13.24
N LYS A 147 -21.33 -10.07 14.56
CA LYS A 147 -20.08 -10.48 15.26
C LYS A 147 -19.69 -11.94 15.04
N ASN A 148 -20.63 -12.81 14.69
CA ASN A 148 -20.38 -14.24 14.46
C ASN A 148 -19.83 -14.51 13.05
N LYS A 149 -20.33 -13.82 12.02
CA LYS A 149 -19.85 -13.98 10.64
C LYS A 149 -18.42 -13.44 10.48
N ILE A 150 -18.12 -12.32 11.16
CA ILE A 150 -16.76 -11.77 11.24
C ILE A 150 -15.79 -12.80 11.81
N LEU A 151 -16.20 -13.53 12.85
CA LEU A 151 -15.38 -14.57 13.48
C LEU A 151 -15.12 -15.75 12.54
N GLU A 152 -16.13 -16.22 11.80
CA GLU A 152 -15.99 -17.31 10.82
C GLU A 152 -15.07 -16.92 9.65
N GLU A 153 -15.21 -15.70 9.14
CA GLU A 153 -14.40 -15.20 8.03
C GLU A 153 -12.95 -15.00 8.47
N LEU A 154 -12.74 -14.43 9.65
CA LEU A 154 -11.43 -14.27 10.26
C LEU A 154 -10.79 -15.63 10.63
N SER A 155 -11.59 -16.62 11.04
CA SER A 155 -11.12 -17.97 11.39
C SER A 155 -10.45 -18.70 10.22
N LYS A 156 -10.81 -18.36 8.97
CA LYS A 156 -10.16 -18.92 7.78
C LYS A 156 -8.70 -18.50 7.65
N PHE A 157 -8.31 -17.38 8.26
CA PHE A 157 -6.93 -16.89 8.21
C PHE A 157 -6.05 -17.44 9.34
N VAL A 158 -6.59 -18.28 10.24
CA VAL A 158 -5.78 -18.93 11.28
C VAL A 158 -4.75 -19.86 10.64
N GLY A 159 -3.49 -19.69 11.00
CA GLY A 159 -2.37 -20.44 10.44
C GLY A 159 -1.77 -19.86 9.16
N LEU A 160 -2.36 -18.81 8.57
CA LEU A 160 -1.74 -18.07 7.49
C LEU A 160 -0.61 -17.16 8.02
N GLU A 161 0.33 -16.88 7.12
CA GLU A 161 1.43 -15.98 7.36
C GLU A 161 1.09 -14.59 6.80
N PHE A 162 1.04 -13.59 7.68
CA PHE A 162 0.84 -12.20 7.30
C PHE A 162 2.09 -11.36 7.54
N LYS A 163 2.31 -10.41 6.63
CA LYS A 163 3.30 -9.36 6.79
C LYS A 163 2.70 -8.23 7.59
N ILE A 164 3.22 -8.05 8.79
CA ILE A 164 2.72 -7.06 9.73
C ILE A 164 3.86 -6.20 10.24
N ARG A 165 3.53 -4.96 10.61
CA ARG A 165 4.44 -4.03 11.27
C ARG A 165 3.98 -3.78 12.68
N VAL A 166 4.94 -3.61 13.59
CA VAL A 166 4.66 -3.22 14.97
C VAL A 166 4.23 -1.75 14.99
N LEU A 167 3.00 -1.48 15.44
CA LEU A 167 2.54 -0.12 15.71
C LEU A 167 2.94 0.30 17.12
N ASP A 168 2.60 -0.54 18.09
CA ASP A 168 2.86 -0.25 19.48
C ASP A 168 3.19 -1.49 20.29
N PHE A 169 3.88 -1.30 21.41
CA PHE A 169 4.22 -2.39 22.31
C PHE A 169 4.20 -1.93 23.77
N ASP A 170 3.70 -2.80 24.63
CA ASP A 170 3.75 -2.67 26.08
C ASP A 170 4.44 -3.89 26.68
N VAL A 171 5.63 -3.65 27.22
CA VAL A 171 6.48 -4.68 27.85
C VAL A 171 5.87 -5.15 29.18
N LYS A 172 5.12 -4.31 29.89
CA LYS A 172 4.55 -4.67 31.20
C LYS A 172 3.36 -5.61 31.07
N GLU A 173 2.52 -5.34 30.08
CA GLU A 173 1.29 -6.11 29.83
C GLU A 173 1.51 -7.29 28.86
N ASN A 174 2.74 -7.44 28.36
CA ASN A 174 3.07 -8.34 27.24
C ASN A 174 2.13 -8.17 26.03
N LYS A 175 1.78 -6.93 25.72
CA LYS A 175 0.87 -6.60 24.62
C LYS A 175 1.66 -6.01 23.46
N LEU A 176 1.48 -6.57 22.28
CA LEU A 176 2.04 -6.04 21.04
C LEU A 176 0.88 -5.69 20.11
N ILE A 177 0.83 -4.48 19.59
CA ILE A 177 -0.17 -4.05 18.61
C ILE A 177 0.51 -3.95 17.27
N VAL A 178 -0.06 -4.63 16.28
CA VAL A 178 0.50 -4.74 14.93
C VAL A 178 -0.51 -4.27 13.89
N SER A 179 -0.04 -3.94 12.70
CA SER A 179 -0.86 -3.54 11.55
C SER A 179 -0.32 -4.13 10.25
N GLU A 180 -1.23 -4.65 9.44
CA GLU A 180 -0.95 -5.14 8.09
C GLU A 180 -0.93 -3.95 7.11
N ARG A 181 -1.92 -3.06 7.21
CA ARG A 181 -2.05 -1.85 6.36
C ARG A 181 -0.80 -0.97 6.40
N ALA A 182 -0.20 -0.88 7.58
CA ALA A 182 1.02 -0.12 7.82
C ALA A 182 2.28 -0.68 7.13
N ALA A 183 2.28 -1.95 6.75
CA ALA A 183 3.32 -2.55 5.92
C ALA A 183 3.05 -2.25 4.43
N GLU A 184 1.80 -2.41 3.99
CA GLU A 184 1.38 -2.08 2.62
C GLU A 184 1.68 -0.62 2.24
N GLU A 185 1.39 0.34 3.12
CA GLU A 185 1.63 1.77 2.84
C GLU A 185 3.10 2.11 2.53
N GLU A 186 4.07 1.44 3.16
CA GLU A 186 5.50 1.68 2.88
C GLU A 186 5.98 0.95 1.61
N HIS A 187 5.44 -0.25 1.35
CA HIS A 187 5.66 -0.95 0.09
C HIS A 187 5.11 -0.13 -1.09
N LEU A 188 3.91 0.45 -0.92
CA LEU A 188 3.29 1.33 -1.88
C LEU A 188 4.17 2.56 -2.14
N LYS A 189 4.71 3.19 -1.10
CA LYS A 189 5.66 4.32 -1.23
C LYS A 189 6.90 3.96 -2.05
N ARG A 190 7.55 2.83 -1.74
CA ARG A 190 8.76 2.39 -2.44
C ARG A 190 8.49 2.02 -3.91
N ALA A 191 7.32 1.47 -4.18
CA ALA A 191 6.89 1.16 -5.53
C ALA A 191 6.57 2.45 -6.32
N ILE A 192 5.89 3.42 -5.70
CA ILE A 192 5.59 4.74 -6.28
C ILE A 192 6.86 5.51 -6.63
N GLU A 193 7.91 5.47 -5.80
CA GLU A 193 9.19 6.14 -6.07
C GLU A 193 9.86 5.71 -7.39
N ARG A 194 9.53 4.52 -7.91
CA ARG A 194 10.05 4.03 -9.18
C ARG A 194 9.38 4.67 -10.39
N TYR A 195 8.18 5.21 -10.23
CA TYR A 195 7.38 5.77 -11.31
C TYR A 195 7.50 7.28 -11.36
N LYS A 196 7.48 7.83 -12.57
CA LYS A 196 7.50 9.27 -12.81
C LYS A 196 6.24 9.72 -13.53
N ILE A 197 5.92 11.00 -13.34
CA ILE A 197 4.86 11.68 -14.09
C ILE A 197 5.19 11.57 -15.58
N GLY A 198 4.25 11.06 -16.37
CA GLY A 198 4.40 10.81 -17.81
C GLY A 198 4.62 9.36 -18.21
N ASP A 199 4.90 8.45 -17.26
CA ASP A 199 5.02 7.02 -17.57
C ASP A 199 3.66 6.43 -18.00
N ILE A 200 3.71 5.52 -18.97
CA ILE A 200 2.55 4.79 -19.47
C ILE A 200 2.51 3.43 -18.76
N ILE A 201 1.39 3.14 -18.11
CA ILE A 201 1.15 1.88 -17.42
C ILE A 201 -0.02 1.15 -18.06
N SER A 202 0.01 -0.19 -18.01
CA SER A 202 -1.11 -1.03 -18.40
C SER A 202 -1.62 -1.76 -17.16
N GLY A 203 -2.90 -1.63 -16.86
CA GLY A 203 -3.51 -2.19 -15.66
C GLY A 203 -4.93 -2.65 -15.88
N SER A 204 -5.44 -3.47 -14.97
CA SER A 204 -6.82 -3.95 -14.97
C SER A 204 -7.71 -3.05 -14.12
N VAL A 205 -8.94 -2.81 -14.59
CA VAL A 205 -9.91 -2.01 -13.84
C VAL A 205 -10.42 -2.82 -12.64
N SER A 206 -10.18 -2.34 -11.43
CA SER A 206 -10.65 -2.98 -10.21
C SER A 206 -12.03 -2.48 -9.77
N GLY A 207 -12.43 -1.28 -10.20
CA GLY A 207 -13.71 -0.69 -9.86
C GLY A 207 -14.04 0.53 -10.71
N VAL A 208 -15.32 0.72 -10.99
CA VAL A 208 -15.85 1.88 -11.69
C VAL A 208 -16.86 2.57 -10.79
N VAL A 209 -16.73 3.88 -10.63
CA VAL A 209 -17.66 4.74 -9.90
C VAL A 209 -18.06 5.91 -10.80
N ASP A 210 -19.18 6.57 -10.52
CA ASP A 210 -19.77 7.59 -11.41
C ASP A 210 -18.83 8.77 -11.73
N TRP A 211 -17.81 8.99 -10.90
CA TRP A 211 -16.85 10.10 -11.04
C TRP A 211 -15.43 9.65 -11.43
N GLY A 212 -15.18 8.34 -11.58
CA GLY A 212 -13.85 7.85 -11.88
C GLY A 212 -13.69 6.32 -11.98
N VAL A 213 -12.52 5.90 -12.43
CA VAL A 213 -12.17 4.48 -12.66
C VAL A 213 -10.91 4.14 -11.88
N PHE A 214 -10.95 3.07 -11.11
CA PHE A 214 -9.80 2.53 -10.37
C PHE A 214 -9.09 1.48 -11.20
N VAL A 215 -7.82 1.71 -11.49
CA VAL A 215 -6.98 0.82 -12.28
C VAL A 215 -5.87 0.28 -11.39
N LYS A 216 -5.71 -1.05 -11.38
CA LYS A 216 -4.62 -1.74 -10.70
C LYS A 216 -3.61 -2.26 -11.71
N TRP A 217 -2.33 -2.06 -11.47
CA TRP A 217 -1.28 -2.61 -12.33
C TRP A 217 -0.13 -3.17 -11.51
N PRO A 218 0.58 -4.18 -12.05
CA PRO A 218 1.78 -4.67 -11.41
C PRO A 218 2.93 -3.64 -11.52
N SER A 219 3.58 -3.36 -10.40
CA SER A 219 4.79 -2.51 -10.25
C SER A 219 5.99 -2.99 -11.09
N SER A 220 5.94 -4.22 -11.61
CA SER A 220 6.97 -4.83 -12.45
C SER A 220 6.50 -4.96 -13.90
N ALA A 221 6.81 -3.95 -14.73
CA ALA A 221 6.70 -4.05 -16.19
C ALA A 221 7.87 -4.83 -16.84
N LYS A 222 8.75 -5.48 -16.06
CA LYS A 222 9.79 -6.37 -16.59
C LYS A 222 9.81 -7.70 -15.86
N ALA A 223 8.93 -8.59 -16.31
CA ALA A 223 9.17 -10.02 -16.22
C ALA A 223 10.41 -10.36 -17.07
N MET A 224 11.60 -10.18 -16.50
CA MET A 224 12.73 -11.05 -16.82
C MET A 224 12.91 -12.01 -15.65
N GLU A 225 12.56 -13.27 -15.93
CA GLU A 225 13.02 -14.49 -15.28
C GLU A 225 12.71 -14.68 -13.79
N GLY A 226 11.62 -15.39 -13.52
CA GLY A 226 11.72 -16.60 -12.71
C GLY A 226 11.85 -16.45 -11.19
N LYS A 227 11.40 -15.35 -10.58
CA LYS A 227 11.18 -15.29 -9.13
C LYS A 227 9.76 -14.85 -8.80
N PRO A 228 9.00 -15.63 -8.01
CA PRO A 228 7.77 -15.16 -7.41
C PRO A 228 8.17 -14.28 -6.21
N MET A 229 8.44 -13.02 -6.47
CA MET A 229 8.37 -12.01 -5.43
C MET A 229 7.08 -11.27 -5.68
N GLU A 230 6.15 -11.44 -4.73
CA GLU A 230 4.88 -10.72 -4.55
C GLU A 230 4.66 -9.63 -5.60
N GLU A 231 3.74 -9.91 -6.52
CA GLU A 231 3.28 -8.96 -7.52
C GLU A 231 2.71 -7.74 -6.79
N GLU A 232 3.55 -6.72 -6.59
CA GLU A 232 3.15 -5.45 -5.99
C GLU A 232 2.12 -4.80 -6.92
N MET A 233 0.83 -4.87 -6.55
CA MET A 233 -0.25 -4.23 -7.29
C MET A 233 -0.38 -2.77 -6.83
N LEU A 234 0.00 -1.84 -7.71
CA LEU A 234 -0.27 -0.42 -7.54
C LEU A 234 -1.70 -0.12 -7.96
N GLU A 235 -2.34 0.82 -7.26
CA GLU A 235 -3.68 1.31 -7.61
C GLU A 235 -3.61 2.81 -7.95
N GLY A 236 -4.36 3.19 -8.98
CA GLY A 236 -4.45 4.55 -9.46
C GLY A 236 -5.86 4.89 -9.89
N LEU A 237 -6.17 6.18 -9.84
CA LEU A 237 -7.50 6.70 -10.13
C LEU A 237 -7.47 7.53 -11.42
N ILE A 238 -8.40 7.23 -12.32
CA ILE A 238 -8.70 8.03 -13.50
C ILE A 238 -9.97 8.83 -13.20
N HIS A 239 -9.86 10.16 -13.21
CA HIS A 239 -11.03 11.03 -13.07
C HIS A 239 -11.90 10.98 -14.33
N ILE A 240 -13.22 11.18 -14.23
CA ILE A 240 -14.11 11.11 -15.40
C ILE A 240 -13.69 12.04 -16.55
N SER A 241 -13.16 13.22 -16.21
CA SER A 241 -12.65 14.22 -17.18
C SER A 241 -11.36 13.81 -17.89
N GLU A 242 -10.67 12.78 -17.39
CA GLU A 242 -9.40 12.26 -17.92
C GLU A 242 -9.57 10.93 -18.68
N LEU A 243 -10.80 10.42 -18.81
CA LEU A 243 -11.14 9.21 -19.58
C LEU A 243 -11.08 9.46 -21.10
N ASP A 244 -11.66 10.57 -21.55
CA ASP A 244 -11.74 10.90 -22.98
C ASP A 244 -11.72 12.42 -23.20
N TRP A 245 -11.46 12.83 -24.45
CA TRP A 245 -11.62 14.20 -24.91
C TRP A 245 -13.09 14.59 -25.07
N GLN A 246 -13.98 13.61 -25.25
CA GLN A 246 -15.41 13.79 -25.35
C GLN A 246 -16.08 13.88 -23.97
N LEU A 247 -17.26 14.50 -23.91
CA LEU A 247 -18.06 14.53 -22.68
C LEU A 247 -18.57 13.12 -22.37
N VAL A 248 -17.97 12.49 -21.37
CA VAL A 248 -18.40 11.18 -20.86
C VAL A 248 -19.44 11.40 -19.76
N GLU A 249 -20.67 10.92 -19.98
CA GLU A 249 -21.73 10.98 -18.96
C GLU A 249 -21.59 9.84 -17.94
N ASN A 250 -21.25 8.64 -18.39
CA ASN A 250 -21.00 7.49 -17.52
C ASN A 250 -19.67 6.80 -17.85
N PRO A 251 -18.75 6.67 -16.89
CA PRO A 251 -17.48 5.99 -17.09
C PRO A 251 -17.64 4.47 -17.33
N ALA A 252 -18.76 3.89 -16.87
CA ALA A 252 -19.10 2.48 -17.04
C ALA A 252 -19.42 2.07 -18.49
N ASP A 253 -19.77 3.03 -19.35
CA ASP A 253 -20.03 2.76 -20.77
C ASP A 253 -18.72 2.57 -21.56
N LEU A 254 -17.63 3.14 -21.07
CA LEU A 254 -16.31 3.08 -21.70
C LEU A 254 -15.42 1.98 -21.13
N VAL A 255 -15.55 1.66 -19.85
CA VAL A 255 -14.66 0.73 -19.16
C VAL A 255 -15.43 -0.14 -18.20
N LYS A 256 -15.20 -1.47 -18.25
CA LYS A 256 -15.82 -2.42 -17.33
C LYS A 256 -14.82 -2.89 -16.28
N VAL A 257 -15.35 -3.31 -15.13
CA VAL A 257 -14.56 -3.97 -14.08
C VAL A 257 -13.95 -5.25 -14.67
N GLY A 258 -12.63 -5.34 -14.61
CA GLY A 258 -11.83 -6.43 -15.16
C GLY A 258 -11.19 -6.15 -16.52
N ASP A 259 -11.54 -5.04 -17.20
CA ASP A 259 -10.92 -4.69 -18.48
C ASP A 259 -9.46 -4.24 -18.29
N GLU A 260 -8.58 -4.61 -19.22
CA GLU A 260 -7.22 -4.07 -19.27
C GLU A 260 -7.19 -2.74 -20.02
N VAL A 261 -6.69 -1.70 -19.35
CA VAL A 261 -6.55 -0.35 -19.89
C VAL A 261 -5.13 0.16 -19.75
N ALA A 262 -4.65 0.84 -20.79
CA ALA A 262 -3.41 1.61 -20.72
C ALA A 262 -3.72 3.05 -20.28
N ALA A 263 -3.01 3.58 -19.29
CA ALA A 263 -3.17 4.95 -18.82
C ALA A 263 -1.80 5.61 -18.57
N GLN A 264 -1.74 6.94 -18.68
CA GLN A 264 -0.53 7.71 -18.38
C GLN A 264 -0.64 8.32 -16.97
N ILE A 265 0.45 8.29 -16.21
CA ILE A 265 0.55 8.95 -14.90
C ILE A 265 0.58 10.47 -15.08
N ILE A 266 -0.41 11.16 -14.52
CA ILE A 266 -0.51 12.63 -14.58
C ILE A 266 -0.01 13.31 -13.31
N ASP A 267 -0.23 12.66 -12.16
CA ASP A 267 0.17 13.20 -10.86
C ASP A 267 0.35 12.06 -9.85
N ILE A 268 1.25 12.28 -8.90
CA ILE A 268 1.54 11.35 -7.80
C ILE A 268 1.54 12.18 -6.52
N THR A 269 0.47 12.09 -5.75
CA THR A 269 0.28 12.89 -4.52
C THR A 269 -0.12 12.00 -3.35
N ASN A 270 0.64 12.04 -2.25
CA ASN A 270 0.32 11.36 -0.98
C ASN A 270 -0.14 9.90 -1.15
N ASP A 271 0.68 9.09 -1.80
CA ASP A 271 0.41 7.66 -2.05
C ASP A 271 -0.76 7.38 -3.01
N ARG A 272 -1.30 8.41 -3.68
CA ARG A 272 -2.33 8.30 -4.72
C ARG A 272 -1.75 8.63 -6.08
N ILE A 273 -1.97 7.74 -7.03
CA ILE A 273 -1.54 7.91 -8.41
C ILE A 273 -2.77 8.34 -9.22
N SER A 274 -2.70 9.52 -9.83
CA SER A 274 -3.71 9.98 -10.78
C SER A 274 -3.28 9.59 -12.18
N LEU A 275 -4.20 8.97 -12.91
CA LEU A 275 -3.99 8.42 -14.24
C LEU A 275 -4.90 9.13 -15.25
N SER A 276 -4.48 9.16 -16.51
CA SER A 276 -5.24 9.71 -17.62
C SER A 276 -5.18 8.80 -18.84
N LEU A 277 -6.36 8.47 -19.39
CA LEU A 277 -6.52 7.78 -20.66
C LEU A 277 -6.46 8.77 -21.83
N LYS A 278 -6.90 10.01 -21.60
CA LYS A 278 -6.95 11.09 -22.58
C LYS A 278 -5.60 11.40 -23.21
N ARG A 279 -4.51 11.39 -22.43
CA ARG A 279 -3.15 11.73 -22.91
C ARG A 279 -2.51 10.68 -23.82
N LEU A 280 -3.04 9.47 -23.83
CA LEU A 280 -2.61 8.40 -24.74
C LEU A 280 -3.28 8.50 -26.11
N LYS A 281 -4.44 9.16 -26.17
CA LYS A 281 -5.15 9.43 -27.42
C LYS A 281 -4.52 10.66 -28.10
N ILE A 282 -4.38 10.60 -29.41
CA ILE A 282 -3.92 11.72 -30.23
C ILE A 282 -4.85 12.90 -29.96
N ASP A 283 -4.29 14.07 -29.69
CA ASP A 283 -5.09 15.28 -29.49
C ASP A 283 -5.89 15.55 -30.77
N PRO A 284 -7.24 15.50 -30.73
CA PRO A 284 -8.07 15.71 -31.92
C PRO A 284 -7.84 17.08 -32.55
N TRP A 285 -7.34 18.07 -31.80
CA TRP A 285 -6.95 19.38 -32.35
C TRP A 285 -5.68 19.33 -33.20
N LYS A 286 -4.76 18.39 -32.93
CA LYS A 286 -3.58 18.18 -33.78
C LYS A 286 -3.96 17.51 -35.08
N THR A 287 -4.76 16.44 -35.04
CA THR A 287 -5.28 15.79 -36.25
C THR A 287 -6.11 16.76 -37.08
N ALA A 288 -6.95 17.56 -36.42
CA ALA A 288 -7.73 18.58 -37.09
C ALA A 288 -6.89 19.73 -37.65
N SER A 289 -5.72 20.06 -37.07
CA SER A 289 -4.81 21.05 -37.67
C SER A 289 -4.25 20.63 -39.02
N GLU A 290 -4.15 19.32 -39.26
CA GLU A 290 -3.70 18.76 -40.55
C GLU A 290 -4.82 18.74 -41.60
N LEU A 291 -6.09 18.74 -41.16
CA LEU A 291 -7.27 18.65 -42.02
C LEU A 291 -8.00 19.98 -42.22
N LEU A 292 -7.90 20.91 -41.26
CA LEU A 292 -8.63 22.17 -41.22
C LEU A 292 -7.71 23.36 -41.46
N GLU A 293 -7.90 24.01 -42.61
CA GLU A 293 -7.23 25.27 -42.93
C GLU A 293 -8.14 26.48 -42.68
N LYS A 294 -7.54 27.63 -42.35
CA LYS A 294 -8.27 28.90 -42.23
C LYS A 294 -8.98 29.21 -43.55
N GLY A 295 -10.29 29.42 -43.49
CA GLY A 295 -11.13 29.71 -44.64
C GLY A 295 -11.89 28.51 -45.22
N MET A 296 -11.69 27.29 -44.71
CA MET A 296 -12.49 26.12 -45.09
C MET A 296 -13.94 26.22 -44.62
N LEU A 297 -14.84 25.64 -45.43
CA LEU A 297 -16.25 25.48 -45.12
C LEU A 297 -16.48 24.10 -44.50
N ILE A 298 -17.12 24.08 -43.34
CA ILE A 298 -17.36 22.89 -42.54
C ILE A 298 -18.79 22.84 -42.05
N GLU A 299 -19.34 21.64 -41.93
CA GLU A 299 -20.67 21.45 -41.37
C GLU A 299 -20.59 21.28 -39.85
N GLY A 300 -21.34 22.11 -39.13
CA GLY A 300 -21.39 22.08 -37.68
C GLY A 300 -22.81 22.08 -37.14
N LEU A 301 -23.05 21.34 -36.06
CA LEU A 301 -24.31 21.27 -35.35
C LEU A 301 -24.31 22.29 -34.20
N VAL A 302 -25.31 23.16 -34.15
CA VAL A 302 -25.41 24.16 -33.08
C VAL A 302 -25.94 23.49 -31.80
N LYS A 303 -25.10 23.37 -30.76
CA LYS A 303 -25.49 22.74 -29.49
C LYS A 303 -26.07 23.73 -28.49
N LYS A 304 -25.50 24.94 -28.41
CA LYS A 304 -25.87 25.92 -27.38
C LYS A 304 -25.68 27.35 -27.86
N PHE A 305 -26.58 28.24 -27.45
CA PHE A 305 -26.42 29.68 -27.62
C PHE A 305 -26.05 30.33 -26.29
N ASN A 306 -25.07 31.22 -26.33
CA ASN A 306 -24.74 32.13 -25.25
C ASN A 306 -24.82 33.58 -25.77
N PRO A 307 -24.98 34.59 -24.89
CA PRO A 307 -25.11 36.00 -25.29
C PRO A 307 -23.92 36.57 -26.08
N TYR A 308 -22.78 35.87 -26.08
CA TYR A 308 -21.57 36.26 -26.78
C TYR A 308 -21.27 35.39 -28.02
N GLY A 309 -22.09 34.36 -28.30
CA GLY A 309 -21.91 33.53 -29.49
C GLY A 309 -22.63 32.19 -29.44
N ALA A 310 -22.71 31.54 -30.60
CA ALA A 310 -23.24 30.18 -30.78
C ALA A 310 -22.10 29.15 -30.65
N PHE A 311 -22.28 28.15 -29.78
CA PHE A 311 -21.41 26.98 -29.71
C PHE A 311 -21.84 25.96 -30.75
N VAL A 312 -20.97 25.75 -31.72
CA VAL A 312 -21.17 24.82 -32.83
C VAL A 312 -20.22 23.64 -32.63
N GLU A 313 -20.76 22.44 -32.61
CA GLU A 313 -20.01 21.20 -32.60
C GLU A 313 -19.78 20.73 -34.04
N ILE A 314 -18.52 20.58 -34.42
CA ILE A 314 -18.11 20.22 -35.77
C ILE A 314 -17.59 18.80 -35.75
N VAL A 315 -18.16 17.97 -36.61
CA VAL A 315 -17.73 16.59 -36.79
C VAL A 315 -16.61 16.59 -37.83
N CYS A 316 -15.37 16.50 -37.37
CA CYS A 316 -14.21 16.42 -38.27
C CYS A 316 -13.93 14.97 -38.70
N HIS A 317 -14.27 14.01 -37.83
CA HIS A 317 -14.19 12.58 -38.10
C HIS A 317 -15.40 11.88 -37.45
N PRO A 318 -15.86 10.70 -37.93
CA PRO A 318 -17.01 9.98 -37.35
C PRO A 318 -16.99 9.76 -35.83
N ASN A 319 -15.80 9.82 -35.19
CA ASN A 319 -15.63 9.70 -33.74
C ASN A 319 -14.94 10.93 -33.09
N GLU A 320 -14.80 12.07 -33.80
CA GLU A 320 -14.13 13.26 -33.27
C GLU A 320 -14.99 14.52 -33.49
N CYS A 321 -15.39 15.13 -32.38
CA CYS A 321 -16.21 16.34 -32.34
C CYS A 321 -15.40 17.49 -31.74
N LEU A 322 -15.23 18.58 -32.50
CA LEU A 322 -14.59 19.80 -32.03
C LEU A 322 -15.63 20.87 -31.73
N GLN A 323 -15.37 21.71 -30.74
CA GLN A 323 -16.24 22.84 -30.41
C GLN A 323 -15.66 24.13 -30.99
N GLY A 324 -16.47 24.81 -31.81
CA GLY A 324 -16.19 26.14 -32.31
C GLY A 324 -17.18 27.16 -31.77
N LEU A 325 -16.73 28.38 -31.59
CA LEU A 325 -17.55 29.51 -31.19
C LEU A 325 -17.78 30.41 -32.41
N CYS A 326 -19.05 30.66 -32.72
CA CYS A 326 -19.44 31.65 -33.71
C CYS A 326 -19.85 32.94 -32.99
N HIS A 327 -19.08 34.02 -33.17
CA HIS A 327 -19.31 35.27 -32.46
C HIS A 327 -20.57 35.98 -33.00
N ILE A 328 -21.35 36.63 -32.13
CA ILE A 328 -22.56 37.39 -32.51
C ILE A 328 -22.30 38.48 -33.57
N SER A 329 -21.05 38.93 -33.69
CA SER A 329 -20.61 39.93 -34.66
C SER A 329 -20.84 39.51 -36.11
N GLU A 330 -20.87 38.20 -36.41
CA GLU A 330 -21.14 37.68 -37.75
C GLU A 330 -22.64 37.73 -38.11
N PHE A 331 -23.53 37.68 -37.10
CA PHE A 331 -24.98 37.73 -37.29
C PHE A 331 -25.56 39.15 -37.21
N GLY A 332 -24.75 40.12 -36.76
CA GLY A 332 -25.13 41.52 -36.58
C GLY A 332 -26.09 41.81 -35.42
N SER A 333 -26.88 40.84 -34.93
CA SER A 333 -27.84 41.03 -33.81
C SER A 333 -28.35 39.70 -33.24
N ASP A 334 -28.62 39.63 -31.93
CA ASP A 334 -29.12 38.45 -31.19
C ASP A 334 -30.40 37.84 -31.79
N GLU A 335 -31.31 38.69 -32.28
CA GLU A 335 -32.57 38.28 -32.90
C GLU A 335 -32.38 37.57 -34.25
N LYS A 336 -31.39 38.02 -35.05
CA LYS A 336 -31.06 37.37 -36.34
C LYS A 336 -30.31 36.07 -36.15
N MET A 337 -29.49 35.95 -35.10
CA MET A 337 -28.79 34.71 -34.77
C MET A 337 -29.79 33.61 -34.36
N ASN A 338 -30.71 33.93 -33.44
CA ASN A 338 -31.74 32.97 -32.98
C ASN A 338 -32.78 32.64 -34.07
N ALA A 339 -32.98 33.51 -35.07
CA ALA A 339 -33.86 33.25 -36.21
C ALA A 339 -33.17 32.49 -37.36
N ALA A 340 -31.85 32.65 -37.54
CA ALA A 340 -31.08 32.02 -38.62
C ALA A 340 -30.55 30.63 -38.24
N LEU A 341 -30.24 30.41 -36.96
CA LEU A 341 -29.73 29.15 -36.46
C LEU A 341 -30.70 28.55 -35.44
N GLU A 342 -31.08 27.29 -35.65
CA GLU A 342 -31.82 26.52 -34.64
C GLU A 342 -30.89 25.56 -33.90
N VAL A 343 -31.11 25.41 -32.58
CA VAL A 343 -30.42 24.40 -31.76
C VAL A 343 -30.70 23.01 -32.33
N GLY A 344 -29.65 22.24 -32.59
CA GLY A 344 -29.74 20.89 -33.12
C GLY A 344 -29.75 20.78 -34.66
N LYS A 345 -29.74 21.90 -35.39
CA LYS A 345 -29.58 21.88 -36.87
C LYS A 345 -28.11 22.00 -37.27
N LYS A 346 -27.78 21.39 -38.42
CA LYS A 346 -26.46 21.47 -39.06
C LYS A 346 -26.44 22.63 -40.05
N TYR A 347 -25.43 23.49 -39.96
CA TYR A 347 -25.19 24.58 -40.89
C TYR A 347 -23.74 24.57 -41.37
N GLN A 348 -23.49 25.20 -42.52
CA GLN A 348 -22.15 25.41 -43.03
C GLN A 348 -21.55 26.66 -42.41
N PHE A 349 -20.38 26.49 -41.80
CA PHE A 349 -19.60 27.55 -41.17
C PHE A 349 -18.24 27.66 -41.83
N LYS A 350 -17.69 28.87 -41.87
CA LYS A 350 -16.34 29.13 -42.35
C LYS A 350 -15.37 29.25 -41.17
N ILE A 351 -14.24 28.58 -41.20
CA ILE A 351 -13.23 28.72 -40.15
C ILE A 351 -12.52 30.06 -40.30
N LEU A 352 -12.71 30.98 -39.34
CA LEU A 352 -12.03 32.28 -39.30
C LEU A 352 -10.67 32.17 -38.59
N ALA A 353 -10.66 31.48 -37.45
CA ALA A 353 -9.45 31.25 -36.68
C ALA A 353 -9.49 29.84 -36.08
N PHE A 354 -8.38 29.14 -36.18
CA PHE A 354 -8.16 27.84 -35.55
C PHE A 354 -6.87 27.94 -34.75
N VAL A 355 -6.97 27.80 -33.43
CA VAL A 355 -5.85 27.85 -32.48
C VAL A 355 -5.79 26.50 -31.76
N PRO A 356 -5.03 25.53 -32.28
CA PRO A 356 -4.99 24.18 -31.73
C PRO A 356 -4.37 24.14 -30.33
N GLU A 357 -3.47 25.07 -29.99
CA GLU A 357 -2.82 25.13 -28.67
C GLU A 357 -3.78 25.52 -27.53
N GLU A 358 -4.78 26.35 -27.83
CA GLU A 358 -5.78 26.80 -26.84
C GLU A 358 -7.07 25.98 -26.88
N HIS A 359 -7.14 24.96 -27.74
CA HIS A 359 -8.38 24.22 -28.01
C HIS A 359 -9.55 25.15 -28.35
N ARG A 360 -9.28 26.18 -29.17
CA ARG A 360 -10.26 27.21 -29.57
C ARG A 360 -10.35 27.33 -31.08
N MET A 361 -11.59 27.35 -31.57
CA MET A 361 -11.92 27.59 -32.97
C MET A 361 -12.99 28.67 -33.06
N SER A 362 -12.76 29.67 -33.92
CA SER A 362 -13.71 30.73 -34.24
C SER A 362 -14.30 30.48 -35.61
N LEU A 363 -15.62 30.50 -35.68
CA LEU A 363 -16.40 30.23 -36.88
C LEU A 363 -17.10 31.50 -37.34
N GLY A 364 -17.13 31.70 -38.65
CA GLY A 364 -17.94 32.69 -39.35
C GLY A 364 -19.10 32.03 -40.06
N VAL A 365 -20.16 32.80 -40.28
CA VAL A 365 -21.32 32.35 -41.05
C VAL A 365 -21.19 32.90 -42.46
N LEU A 366 -21.68 32.15 -43.44
CA LEU A 366 -21.67 32.53 -44.85
C LEU A 366 -22.80 33.49 -45.21
#